data_AF-A0A327KZA6-F1
#
_entry.id   AF-A0A327KZA6-F1
#
_cell.length_a   1.000
_cell.length_b   1.000
_cell.length_c   1.000
_cell.angle_alpha   90.00
_cell.angle_beta   90.00
_cell.angle_gamma   90.00
#
_symmetry.space_group_name_H-M   'P 1'
#
loop_
_entity.id
_entity.type
_entity.pdbx_description
1 polymer ?
#
loop_
_entity_poly.entity_id
_entity_poly.type
_entity_poly.pdbx_seq_one_letter_code
_entity_poly.pdbx_strand_id
1 'polypeptide(L)'
;MRPPRVRRATKEPPPVDTKNNSLDHLFSSARVVERRGFLASGAALLTAAYAGEAVAATAAAATTAATEQDRQHMRMAIDLMRKAGVVEKTGGPFGCVIVRDGEILAASGNSVLKDNDPSAHAEVNAIRAACKKIGAPNIKGATMFTSCEPCPMCYSTAYWARVGKIYYAAAWTDYADLFDDSNISIDMKKPYAKRAVPVAPLLREDAQKVWLEFRKMPDGAKY
;
A
#
# COMPACT_ATOMS: atom_id res chain seq x y z
N MET A 1 -51.80 -14.59 -33.36
CA MET A 1 -51.57 -15.07 -31.98
C MET A 1 -50.11 -14.87 -31.63
N ARG A 2 -49.81 -14.07 -30.59
CA ARG A 2 -48.43 -13.85 -30.05
C ARG A 2 -48.22 -14.80 -28.87
N PRO A 3 -47.05 -15.45 -28.69
CA PRO A 3 -46.82 -16.31 -27.54
C PRO A 3 -46.59 -15.48 -26.25
N PRO A 4 -46.84 -16.04 -25.06
CA PRO A 4 -46.75 -15.31 -23.81
C PRO A 4 -45.29 -15.13 -23.36
N ARG A 5 -44.96 -13.95 -22.83
CA ARG A 5 -43.65 -13.67 -22.21
C ARG A 5 -43.60 -14.28 -20.81
N VAL A 6 -42.68 -15.22 -20.59
CA VAL A 6 -42.33 -15.75 -19.26
C VAL A 6 -41.50 -14.69 -18.52
N ARG A 7 -42.01 -14.16 -17.40
CA ARG A 7 -41.25 -13.30 -16.49
C ARG A 7 -40.25 -14.16 -15.71
N ARG A 8 -38.95 -13.91 -15.88
CA ARG A 8 -37.89 -14.52 -15.08
C ARG A 8 -37.80 -13.75 -13.76
N ALA A 9 -38.06 -14.42 -12.63
CA ALA A 9 -37.86 -13.84 -11.31
C ALA A 9 -36.36 -13.62 -11.08
N THR A 10 -35.96 -12.37 -10.81
CA THR A 10 -34.61 -12.01 -10.37
C THR A 10 -34.49 -12.35 -8.89
N LYS A 11 -33.77 -13.42 -8.58
CA LYS A 11 -33.39 -13.78 -7.21
C LYS A 11 -32.24 -12.86 -6.82
N GLU A 12 -32.45 -11.95 -5.87
CA GLU A 12 -31.38 -11.12 -5.32
C GLU A 12 -30.32 -12.02 -4.65
N PRO A 13 -29.01 -11.74 -4.84
CA PRO A 13 -27.96 -12.44 -4.12
C PRO A 13 -27.99 -12.04 -2.62
N PRO A 14 -27.65 -12.97 -1.71
CA PRO A 14 -27.67 -12.68 -0.28
C PRO A 14 -26.60 -11.63 0.08
N PRO A 15 -26.81 -10.84 1.16
CA PRO A 15 -25.88 -9.81 1.56
C PRO A 15 -24.60 -10.45 2.09
N VAL A 16 -23.46 -10.07 1.50
CA VAL A 16 -22.14 -10.42 2.02
C VAL A 16 -21.78 -9.40 3.09
N ASP A 17 -21.73 -9.83 4.35
CA ASP A 17 -21.21 -9.04 5.47
C ASP A 17 -19.68 -9.03 5.44
N THR A 18 -19.09 -7.93 4.98
CA THR A 18 -17.65 -7.67 5.04
C THR A 18 -17.38 -6.56 6.04
N LYS A 19 -17.29 -6.90 7.32
CA LYS A 19 -16.54 -6.08 8.26
C LYS A 19 -15.14 -6.66 8.42
N ASN A 20 -14.16 -5.79 8.17
CA ASN A 20 -12.75 -5.85 8.57
C ASN A 20 -11.80 -6.81 7.83
N ASN A 21 -11.34 -6.41 6.63
CA ASN A 21 -9.89 -6.27 6.31
C ASN A 21 -9.56 -5.78 4.89
N SER A 22 -10.54 -5.41 4.06
CA SER A 22 -10.22 -4.92 2.70
C SER A 22 -9.62 -3.51 2.73
N LEU A 23 -8.55 -3.29 1.96
CA LEU A 23 -7.99 -1.95 1.69
C LEU A 23 -9.07 -0.96 1.22
N ASP A 24 -10.12 -1.45 0.56
CA ASP A 24 -11.27 -0.64 0.15
C ASP A 24 -11.98 0.03 1.33
N HIS A 25 -12.08 -0.64 2.48
CA HIS A 25 -12.66 -0.02 3.67
C HIS A 25 -11.76 1.09 4.21
N LEU A 26 -10.43 0.94 4.17
CA LEU A 26 -9.50 1.97 4.67
C LEU A 26 -9.57 3.25 3.84
N PHE A 27 -9.73 3.14 2.52
CA PHE A 27 -9.89 4.31 1.64
C PHE A 27 -11.34 4.83 1.58
N SER A 28 -12.35 3.98 1.73
CA SER A 28 -13.77 4.39 1.75
C SER A 28 -14.21 4.95 3.11
N SER A 29 -13.48 4.68 4.20
CA SER A 29 -13.82 5.08 5.58
C SER A 29 -13.11 6.34 6.06
N ALA A 30 -12.54 7.14 5.17
CA ALA A 30 -12.22 8.55 5.45
C ALA A 30 -13.53 9.33 5.69
N ARG A 31 -14.19 9.02 6.81
CA ARG A 31 -15.39 9.69 7.29
C ARG A 31 -14.97 11.11 7.65
N VAL A 32 -15.67 12.09 7.07
CA VAL A 32 -15.76 13.42 7.67
C VAL A 32 -16.25 13.19 9.10
N VAL A 33 -15.36 13.33 10.09
CA VAL A 33 -15.77 13.35 11.49
C VAL A 33 -16.52 14.67 11.68
N GLU A 34 -17.85 14.64 11.59
CA GLU A 34 -18.68 15.76 12.02
C GLU A 34 -18.52 15.93 13.54
N ARG A 35 -17.58 16.78 13.93
CA ARG A 35 -17.43 17.19 15.34
C ARG A 35 -18.45 18.29 15.66
N ARG A 36 -19.73 17.95 15.72
CA ARG A 36 -20.72 18.73 16.47
C ARG A 36 -21.15 17.92 17.67
N GLY A 37 -20.45 18.13 18.78
CA GLY A 37 -20.72 17.46 20.06
C GLY A 37 -19.45 17.19 20.85
N PHE A 38 -18.70 18.24 21.20
CA PHE A 38 -17.68 18.13 22.25
C PHE A 38 -17.90 19.26 23.26
N LEU A 39 -18.89 19.07 24.13
CA LEU A 39 -18.97 19.73 25.43
C LEU A 39 -19.70 18.79 26.41
N ALA A 40 -19.06 18.65 27.58
CA ALA A 40 -19.55 18.18 28.87
C ALA A 40 -19.51 16.68 29.22
N SER A 41 -18.92 16.46 30.41
CA SER A 41 -18.89 15.27 31.29
C SER A 41 -17.77 14.30 30.94
N GLY A 42 -16.81 14.00 31.80
CA GLY A 42 -16.82 13.93 33.27
C GLY A 42 -15.99 12.69 33.64
N ALA A 43 -15.14 12.81 34.64
CA ALA A 43 -14.08 11.85 34.97
C ALA A 43 -14.57 10.42 35.27
N ALA A 44 -13.81 9.43 34.81
CA ALA A 44 -13.63 8.14 35.50
C ALA A 44 -12.35 7.44 34.98
N LEU A 45 -11.32 7.42 35.83
CA LEU A 45 -10.24 6.44 35.79
C LEU A 45 -10.77 5.15 36.44
N LEU A 46 -10.61 4.00 35.79
CA LEU A 46 -10.28 2.74 36.47
C LEU A 46 -9.78 1.69 35.48
N THR A 47 -8.74 1.01 35.95
CA THR A 47 -7.85 0.02 35.33
C THR A 47 -8.57 -1.24 34.84
N ALA A 48 -8.32 -1.64 33.60
CA ALA A 48 -8.59 -2.99 33.12
C ALA A 48 -7.27 -3.77 32.99
N ALA A 49 -7.19 -4.87 33.74
CA ALA A 49 -6.07 -5.79 33.78
C ALA A 49 -5.85 -6.47 32.42
N TYR A 50 -4.59 -6.59 32.00
CA TYR A 50 -4.18 -7.51 30.96
C TYR A 50 -4.16 -8.92 31.54
N ALA A 51 -5.11 -9.75 31.13
CA ALA A 51 -5.07 -11.18 31.30
C ALA A 51 -5.45 -11.85 29.98
N GLY A 52 -4.64 -12.84 29.58
CA GLY A 52 -5.07 -13.89 28.68
C GLY A 52 -4.48 -13.85 27.28
N GLU A 53 -3.41 -14.64 27.10
CA GLU A 53 -3.13 -15.34 25.85
C GLU A 53 -4.41 -16.02 25.32
N ALA A 54 -4.73 -15.78 24.05
CA ALA A 54 -5.35 -16.74 23.12
C ALA A 54 -5.95 -16.01 21.91
N VAL A 55 -5.14 -15.72 20.89
CA VAL A 55 -5.57 -15.85 19.48
C VAL A 55 -4.36 -16.27 18.63
N ALA A 56 -3.64 -17.29 19.11
CA ALA A 56 -2.95 -18.18 18.18
C ALA A 56 -4.05 -19.01 17.50
N ALA A 57 -4.07 -19.03 16.17
CA ALA A 57 -5.07 -19.63 15.29
C ALA A 57 -6.34 -18.79 15.02
N THR A 58 -6.27 -17.95 13.98
CA THR A 58 -7.25 -17.88 12.86
C THR A 58 -6.85 -16.77 11.87
N ALA A 59 -5.77 -16.99 11.13
CA ALA A 59 -5.48 -16.23 9.91
C ALA A 59 -4.68 -17.07 8.90
N ALA A 60 -5.10 -18.33 8.69
CA ALA A 60 -4.76 -19.04 7.46
C ALA A 60 -5.69 -18.54 6.34
N ALA A 61 -5.57 -17.26 5.99
CA ALA A 61 -6.25 -16.70 4.84
C ALA A 61 -5.46 -17.09 3.57
N ALA A 62 -5.86 -18.23 2.99
CA ALA A 62 -5.57 -18.68 1.62
C ALA A 62 -4.24 -18.19 0.99
N THR A 63 -3.12 -18.72 1.47
CA THR A 63 -1.87 -18.75 0.70
C THR A 63 -2.02 -19.75 -0.44
N THR A 64 -2.54 -19.32 -1.58
CA THR A 64 -2.31 -20.06 -2.82
C THR A 64 -0.81 -20.10 -3.09
N ALA A 65 -0.27 -21.31 -3.23
CA ALA A 65 1.13 -21.54 -3.55
C ALA A 65 1.52 -20.77 -4.82
N ALA A 66 2.74 -20.23 -4.86
CA ALA A 66 3.24 -19.53 -6.03
C ALA A 66 3.26 -20.45 -7.26
N THR A 67 2.70 -19.97 -8.37
CA THR A 67 2.66 -20.65 -9.67
C THR A 67 4.02 -20.58 -10.37
N GLU A 68 4.20 -21.31 -11.49
CA GLU A 68 5.41 -21.13 -12.32
C GLU A 68 5.46 -19.74 -12.94
N GLN A 69 4.30 -19.18 -13.30
CA GLN A 69 4.21 -17.82 -13.81
C GLN A 69 4.68 -16.80 -12.77
N ASP A 70 4.29 -16.95 -11.50
CA ASP A 70 4.80 -16.12 -10.40
C ASP A 70 6.32 -16.19 -10.29
N ARG A 71 6.90 -17.39 -10.43
CA ARG A 71 8.37 -17.57 -10.43
C ARG A 71 9.04 -16.90 -11.63
N GLN A 72 8.42 -16.94 -12.81
CA GLN A 72 8.93 -16.24 -14.00
C GLN A 72 8.91 -14.71 -13.82
N HIS A 73 7.84 -14.16 -13.24
CA HIS A 73 7.77 -12.73 -12.92
C HIS A 73 8.81 -12.32 -11.87
N MET A 74 9.05 -13.17 -10.87
CA MET A 74 10.12 -12.92 -9.90
C MET A 74 11.52 -12.98 -10.53
N ARG A 75 11.79 -13.95 -11.43
CA ARG A 75 13.06 -14.00 -12.18
C ARG A 75 13.27 -12.72 -13.00
N MET A 76 12.22 -12.21 -13.64
CA MET A 76 12.28 -10.94 -14.37
C MET A 76 12.60 -9.75 -13.44
N ALA A 77 12.04 -9.71 -12.23
CA ALA A 77 12.40 -8.70 -11.24
C ALA A 77 13.89 -8.78 -10.84
N ILE A 78 14.43 -10.01 -10.70
CA ILE A 78 15.86 -10.24 -10.41
C ILE A 78 16.75 -9.81 -11.60
N ASP A 79 16.33 -10.07 -12.84
CA ASP A 79 17.05 -9.62 -14.04
C ASP A 79 17.12 -8.08 -14.11
N LEU A 80 16.03 -7.40 -13.75
CA LEU A 80 15.99 -5.93 -13.63
C LEU A 80 16.87 -5.41 -12.50
N MET A 81 16.91 -6.10 -11.36
CA MET A 81 17.82 -5.82 -10.26
C MET A 81 19.29 -5.87 -10.72
N ARG A 82 19.67 -6.93 -11.43
CA ARG A 82 21.02 -7.06 -12.00
C ARG A 82 21.30 -5.95 -13.01
N LYS A 83 20.36 -5.67 -13.90
CA LYS A 83 20.49 -4.63 -14.90
C LYS A 83 20.72 -3.25 -14.27
N ALA A 84 19.88 -2.86 -13.31
CA ALA A 84 19.97 -1.55 -12.65
C ALA A 84 21.24 -1.40 -11.81
N GLY A 85 21.54 -2.36 -10.93
CA GLY A 85 22.65 -2.23 -9.97
C GLY A 85 24.02 -2.59 -10.51
N VAL A 86 24.11 -3.60 -11.38
CA VAL A 86 25.39 -4.19 -11.81
C VAL A 86 25.79 -3.73 -13.20
N VAL A 87 24.85 -3.72 -14.15
CA VAL A 87 25.15 -3.45 -15.57
C VAL A 87 25.12 -1.95 -15.86
N GLU A 88 23.97 -1.31 -15.62
CA GLU A 88 23.73 0.09 -15.99
C GLU A 88 24.08 1.07 -14.87
N LYS A 89 24.19 0.57 -13.62
CA LYS A 89 24.51 1.36 -12.42
C LYS A 89 23.62 2.59 -12.26
N THR A 90 22.33 2.43 -12.56
CA THR A 90 21.31 3.48 -12.45
C THR A 90 20.91 3.74 -10.99
N GLY A 91 21.26 2.83 -10.09
CA GLY A 91 21.08 2.94 -8.65
C GLY A 91 21.43 1.62 -7.95
N GLY A 92 20.83 1.35 -6.79
CA GLY A 92 21.01 0.09 -6.08
C GLY A 92 20.46 -1.13 -6.85
N PRO A 93 20.86 -2.37 -6.51
CA PRO A 93 20.43 -3.58 -7.20
C PRO A 93 19.00 -3.96 -6.81
N PHE A 94 18.01 -3.24 -7.36
CA PHE A 94 16.59 -3.52 -7.11
C PHE A 94 15.79 -3.52 -8.42
N GLY A 95 14.85 -4.45 -8.52
CA GLY A 95 13.97 -4.61 -9.67
C GLY A 95 12.56 -5.01 -9.25
N CYS A 96 11.56 -4.58 -10.02
CA CYS A 96 10.15 -4.78 -9.71
C CYS A 96 9.33 -5.01 -10.99
N VAL A 97 8.34 -5.92 -10.89
CA VAL A 97 7.35 -6.21 -11.93
C VAL A 97 5.96 -6.14 -11.31
N ILE A 98 5.03 -5.48 -12.00
CA ILE A 98 3.63 -5.35 -11.60
C ILE A 98 2.76 -6.06 -12.62
N VAL A 99 1.93 -6.99 -12.14
CA VAL A 99 1.09 -7.85 -12.97
C VAL A 99 -0.37 -7.74 -12.52
N ARG A 100 -1.31 -7.71 -13.46
CA ARG A 100 -2.74 -7.80 -13.17
C ARG A 100 -3.39 -8.68 -14.23
N ASP A 101 -4.21 -9.65 -13.79
CA ASP A 101 -4.92 -10.57 -14.68
C ASP A 101 -3.99 -11.30 -15.68
N GLY A 102 -2.78 -11.63 -15.25
CA GLY A 102 -1.74 -12.27 -16.06
C GLY A 102 -0.97 -11.33 -17.00
N GLU A 103 -1.34 -10.05 -17.09
CA GLU A 103 -0.66 -9.04 -17.91
C GLU A 103 0.36 -8.24 -17.09
N ILE A 104 1.57 -8.08 -17.60
CA ILE A 104 2.57 -7.16 -17.03
C ILE A 104 2.13 -5.72 -17.33
N LEU A 105 1.74 -4.99 -16.29
CA LEU A 105 1.42 -3.58 -16.38
C LEU A 105 2.69 -2.72 -16.49
N ALA A 106 3.71 -3.05 -15.69
CA ALA A 106 4.99 -2.36 -15.72
C ALA A 106 6.10 -3.25 -15.16
N ALA A 107 7.33 -2.95 -15.56
CA ALA A 107 8.54 -3.58 -15.05
C ALA A 107 9.64 -2.51 -15.00
N SER A 108 10.35 -2.38 -13.89
CA SER A 108 11.32 -1.29 -13.68
C SER A 108 12.43 -1.69 -12.72
N GLY A 109 13.62 -1.13 -12.94
CA GLY A 109 14.73 -1.16 -11.99
C GLY A 109 14.83 0.13 -11.18
N ASN A 110 15.70 0.13 -10.18
CA ASN A 110 16.07 1.33 -9.43
C ASN A 110 16.78 2.35 -10.35
N SER A 111 16.43 3.63 -10.24
CA SER A 111 17.05 4.71 -11.01
C SER A 111 17.45 5.92 -10.14
N VAL A 112 17.65 5.73 -8.84
CA VAL A 112 17.98 6.80 -7.88
C VAL A 112 19.16 7.65 -8.34
N LEU A 113 20.26 7.02 -8.77
CA LEU A 113 21.47 7.74 -9.20
C LEU A 113 21.30 8.35 -10.58
N LYS A 114 20.62 7.66 -11.49
CA LYS A 114 20.38 8.14 -12.86
C LYS A 114 19.49 9.38 -12.88
N ASP A 115 18.42 9.37 -12.09
CA ASP A 115 17.38 10.40 -12.14
C ASP A 115 17.59 11.49 -11.08
N ASN A 116 18.59 11.33 -10.19
CA ASN A 116 18.80 12.18 -9.01
C ASN A 116 17.52 12.30 -8.16
N ASP A 117 16.78 11.20 -8.03
CA ASP A 117 15.51 11.11 -7.29
C ASP A 117 15.62 10.03 -6.20
N PRO A 118 15.71 10.38 -4.90
CA PRO A 118 15.79 9.39 -3.83
C PRO A 118 14.53 8.52 -3.71
N SER A 119 13.42 8.90 -4.36
CA SER A 119 12.20 8.09 -4.42
C SER A 119 12.14 7.11 -5.59
N ALA A 120 13.10 7.16 -6.53
CA ALA A 120 13.13 6.35 -7.74
C ALA A 120 13.60 4.88 -7.49
N HIS A 121 13.02 4.27 -6.46
CA HIS A 121 13.13 2.84 -6.17
C HIS A 121 12.39 2.03 -7.23
N ALA A 122 12.77 0.77 -7.42
CA ALA A 122 12.20 -0.08 -8.46
C ALA A 122 10.67 -0.22 -8.34
N GLU A 123 10.17 -0.38 -7.12
CA GLU A 123 8.75 -0.53 -6.81
C GLU A 123 7.97 0.75 -7.08
N VAL A 124 8.53 1.91 -6.70
CA VAL A 124 7.92 3.22 -6.96
C VAL A 124 7.88 3.50 -8.46
N ASN A 125 8.98 3.23 -9.18
CA ASN A 125 9.07 3.37 -10.62
C ASN A 125 8.04 2.49 -11.34
N ALA A 126 7.94 1.21 -10.95
CA ALA A 126 6.97 0.29 -11.53
C ALA A 126 5.53 0.74 -11.25
N ILE A 127 5.21 1.19 -10.04
CA ILE A 127 3.87 1.72 -9.70
C ILE A 127 3.55 2.95 -10.56
N ARG A 128 4.48 3.92 -10.65
CA ARG A 128 4.30 5.14 -11.46
C ARG A 128 4.02 4.78 -12.92
N ALA A 129 4.80 3.87 -13.50
CA ALA A 129 4.65 3.42 -14.87
C ALA A 129 3.31 2.67 -15.08
N ALA A 130 2.92 1.80 -14.15
CA ALA A 130 1.67 1.06 -14.23
C ALA A 130 0.45 2.00 -14.13
N CYS A 131 0.43 2.93 -13.17
CA CYS A 131 -0.61 3.94 -13.03
C CYS A 131 -0.75 4.80 -14.30
N LYS A 132 0.38 5.21 -14.90
CA LYS A 132 0.39 5.94 -16.17
C LYS A 132 -0.18 5.11 -17.32
N LYS A 133 0.18 3.81 -17.42
CA LYS A 133 -0.33 2.90 -18.45
C LYS A 133 -1.85 2.76 -18.38
N ILE A 134 -2.40 2.64 -17.18
CA ILE A 134 -3.85 2.44 -16.98
C ILE A 134 -4.66 3.74 -16.95
N GLY A 135 -4.00 4.91 -16.83
CA GLY A 135 -4.67 6.20 -16.71
C GLY A 135 -5.43 6.41 -15.39
N ALA A 136 -4.96 5.80 -14.30
CA ALA A 136 -5.61 5.84 -12.99
C ALA A 136 -4.59 5.95 -11.84
N PRO A 137 -4.96 6.51 -10.67
CA PRO A 137 -4.02 6.75 -9.57
C PRO A 137 -3.68 5.49 -8.75
N ASN A 138 -4.32 4.35 -9.04
CA ASN A 138 -4.08 3.09 -8.34
C ASN A 138 -4.20 1.90 -9.29
N ILE A 139 -3.54 0.82 -8.93
CA ILE A 139 -3.45 -0.44 -9.68
C ILE A 139 -4.17 -1.55 -8.89
N LYS A 140 -5.39 -1.24 -8.43
CA LYS A 140 -6.17 -2.15 -7.58
C LYS A 140 -6.20 -3.57 -8.14
N GLY A 141 -5.93 -4.54 -7.26
CA GLY A 141 -5.93 -5.97 -7.60
C GLY A 141 -4.66 -6.47 -8.30
N ALA A 142 -3.68 -5.60 -8.57
CA ALA A 142 -2.39 -6.03 -9.11
C ALA A 142 -1.55 -6.79 -8.07
N THR A 143 -0.72 -7.70 -8.54
CA THR A 143 0.35 -8.37 -7.81
C THR A 143 1.68 -7.71 -8.15
N MET A 144 2.45 -7.36 -7.12
CA MET A 144 3.80 -6.87 -7.24
C MET A 144 4.80 -8.00 -6.97
N PHE A 145 5.80 -8.13 -7.84
CA PHE A 145 6.97 -8.97 -7.65
C PHE A 145 8.18 -8.06 -7.53
N THR A 146 8.80 -8.03 -6.34
CA THR A 146 9.97 -7.18 -6.08
C THR A 146 11.17 -8.05 -5.73
N SER A 147 12.36 -7.69 -6.23
CA SER A 147 13.57 -8.46 -6.00
C SER A 147 14.00 -8.48 -4.53
N CYS A 148 13.61 -7.45 -3.77
CA CYS A 148 13.85 -7.35 -2.33
C CYS A 148 12.56 -6.95 -1.61
N GLU A 149 12.45 -7.28 -0.33
CA GLU A 149 11.38 -6.85 0.57
C GLU A 149 11.20 -5.31 0.46
N PRO A 150 9.97 -4.79 0.34
CA PRO A 150 9.76 -3.38 0.01
C PRO A 150 9.99 -2.48 1.22
N CYS A 151 10.97 -1.56 1.16
CA CYS A 151 11.24 -0.60 2.25
C CYS A 151 9.99 0.22 2.66
N PRO A 152 9.99 0.94 3.80
CA PRO A 152 8.80 1.65 4.30
C PRO A 152 8.14 2.61 3.29
N MET A 153 8.94 3.27 2.45
CA MET A 153 8.46 4.11 1.36
C MET A 153 7.76 3.28 0.27
N CYS A 154 8.40 2.21 -0.22
CA CYS A 154 7.88 1.34 -1.25
C CYS A 154 6.59 0.65 -0.80
N TYR A 155 6.56 0.12 0.44
CA TYR A 155 5.37 -0.48 1.03
C TYR A 155 4.22 0.52 1.14
N SER A 156 4.49 1.72 1.65
CA SER A 156 3.47 2.79 1.72
C SER A 156 2.94 3.14 0.33
N THR A 157 3.81 3.24 -0.66
CA THR A 157 3.42 3.54 -2.06
C THR A 157 2.55 2.44 -2.64
N ALA A 158 2.89 1.17 -2.43
CA ALA A 158 2.08 0.02 -2.83
C ALA A 158 0.69 0.02 -2.15
N TYR A 159 0.66 0.39 -0.87
CA TYR A 159 -0.56 0.54 -0.10
C TYR A 159 -1.49 1.62 -0.67
N TRP A 160 -0.97 2.83 -0.95
CA TRP A 160 -1.73 3.90 -1.61
C TRP A 160 -2.19 3.51 -3.02
N ALA A 161 -1.37 2.75 -3.74
CA ALA A 161 -1.68 2.23 -5.07
C ALA A 161 -2.63 1.02 -5.07
N ARG A 162 -3.13 0.58 -3.91
CA ARG A 162 -4.07 -0.55 -3.73
C ARG A 162 -3.57 -1.86 -4.32
N VAL A 163 -2.25 -2.10 -4.26
CA VAL A 163 -1.65 -3.39 -4.63
C VAL A 163 -2.30 -4.50 -3.80
N GLY A 164 -2.76 -5.56 -4.44
CA GLY A 164 -3.48 -6.65 -3.78
C GLY A 164 -2.56 -7.67 -3.11
N LYS A 165 -1.36 -7.87 -3.68
CA LYS A 165 -0.38 -8.84 -3.18
C LYS A 165 1.04 -8.41 -3.53
N ILE A 166 1.98 -8.68 -2.63
CA ILE A 166 3.42 -8.48 -2.87
C ILE A 166 4.14 -9.82 -2.65
N TYR A 167 4.92 -10.24 -3.63
CA TYR A 167 5.96 -11.25 -3.48
C TYR A 167 7.31 -10.55 -3.47
N TYR A 168 8.21 -10.99 -2.57
CA TYR A 168 9.61 -10.55 -2.55
C TYR A 168 10.55 -11.76 -2.64
N ALA A 169 11.77 -11.55 -3.17
CA ALA A 169 12.79 -12.60 -3.21
C ALA A 169 13.75 -12.52 -2.02
N ALA A 170 14.55 -11.45 -1.92
CA ALA A 170 15.46 -11.22 -0.80
C ALA A 170 14.80 -10.42 0.33
N ALA A 171 15.11 -10.74 1.58
CA ALA A 171 14.73 -9.93 2.73
C ALA A 171 15.77 -8.82 2.99
N TRP A 172 15.42 -7.77 3.73
CA TRP A 172 16.40 -6.73 4.12
C TRP A 172 17.57 -7.31 4.91
N THR A 173 17.31 -8.36 5.69
CA THR A 173 18.32 -9.03 6.52
C THR A 173 19.39 -9.76 5.70
N ASP A 174 19.10 -10.12 4.44
CA ASP A 174 20.04 -10.87 3.60
C ASP A 174 21.24 -10.01 3.15
N TYR A 175 21.07 -8.69 3.15
CA TYR A 175 22.06 -7.72 2.65
C TYR A 175 22.19 -6.50 3.56
N ALA A 176 21.94 -6.67 4.86
CA ALA A 176 21.98 -5.58 5.85
C ALA A 176 23.36 -4.91 5.96
N ASP A 177 24.43 -5.56 5.49
CA ASP A 177 25.78 -5.00 5.37
C ASP A 177 25.91 -3.97 4.24
N LEU A 178 25.04 -4.04 3.22
CA LEU A 178 25.02 -3.13 2.07
C LEU A 178 23.86 -2.13 2.14
N PHE A 179 22.67 -2.60 2.51
CA PHE A 179 21.43 -1.82 2.57
C PHE A 179 20.60 -2.24 3.79
N ASP A 180 20.38 -1.30 4.72
CA ASP A 180 19.56 -1.54 5.91
C ASP A 180 18.41 -0.54 6.01
N ASP A 181 17.30 -0.90 5.36
CA ASP A 181 16.03 -0.17 5.41
C ASP A 181 15.29 -0.31 6.77
N SER A 182 15.72 -1.24 7.63
CA SER A 182 15.07 -1.46 8.93
C SER A 182 15.22 -0.24 9.85
N ASN A 183 16.30 0.53 9.69
CA ASN A 183 16.57 1.77 10.42
C ASN A 183 15.44 2.79 10.28
N ILE A 184 14.85 2.91 9.10
CA ILE A 184 13.72 3.83 8.85
C ILE A 184 12.50 3.37 9.65
N SER A 185 12.17 2.07 9.59
CA SER A 185 11.06 1.49 10.35
C SER A 185 11.23 1.66 11.86
N ILE A 186 12.44 1.46 12.36
CA ILE A 186 12.78 1.62 13.78
C ILE A 186 12.65 3.10 14.18
N ASP A 187 13.18 4.02 13.38
CA ASP A 187 13.13 5.45 13.66
C ASP A 187 11.70 5.99 13.65
N MET A 188 10.85 5.55 12.71
CA MET A 188 9.45 5.95 12.65
C MET A 188 8.63 5.57 13.89
N LYS A 189 9.05 4.55 14.65
CA LYS A 189 8.40 4.15 15.91
C LYS A 189 8.77 5.06 17.09
N LYS A 190 9.84 5.87 16.96
CA LYS A 190 10.25 6.80 18.02
C LYS A 190 9.28 8.00 18.10
N PRO A 191 9.12 8.61 19.29
CA PRO A 191 8.46 9.91 19.44
C PRO A 191 9.08 10.95 18.48
N TYR A 192 8.29 11.87 17.94
CA TYR A 192 8.77 12.81 16.91
C TYR A 192 10.06 13.57 17.26
N ALA A 193 10.21 14.00 18.51
CA ALA A 193 11.40 14.71 18.98
C ALA A 193 12.66 13.82 19.07
N LYS A 194 12.51 12.49 19.00
CA LYS A 194 13.59 11.49 19.11
C LYS A 194 13.88 10.80 17.77
N ARG A 195 13.19 11.17 16.70
CA ARG A 195 13.47 10.68 15.35
C ARG A 195 14.76 11.31 14.83
N ALA A 196 15.47 10.58 13.97
CA ALA A 196 16.67 11.07 13.29
C ALA A 196 16.37 12.31 12.44
N VAL A 197 15.16 12.38 11.88
CA VAL A 197 14.59 13.57 11.26
C VAL A 197 13.50 14.14 12.18
N PRO A 198 13.79 15.20 12.96
CA PRO A 198 12.82 15.78 13.89
C PRO A 198 11.61 16.34 13.15
N VAL A 199 10.42 16.07 13.69
CA VAL A 199 9.15 16.60 13.16
C VAL A 199 8.50 17.47 14.22
N ALA A 200 8.17 18.72 13.87
CA ALA A 200 7.52 19.67 14.78
C ALA A 200 6.35 20.38 14.09
N PRO A 201 5.23 20.66 14.79
CA PRO A 201 4.12 21.40 14.22
C PRO A 201 4.47 22.89 14.09
N LEU A 202 4.05 23.50 12.98
CA LEU A 202 4.16 24.94 12.71
C LEU A 202 2.94 25.40 11.91
N LEU A 203 2.39 26.58 12.22
CA LEU A 203 1.20 27.17 11.55
C LEU A 203 -0.02 26.23 11.45
N ARG A 204 -0.30 25.48 12.52
CA ARG A 204 -1.38 24.48 12.53
C ARG A 204 -2.76 25.07 12.22
N GLU A 205 -3.06 26.25 12.74
CA GLU A 205 -4.37 26.90 12.55
C GLU A 205 -4.59 27.30 11.08
N ASP A 206 -3.56 27.78 10.39
CA ASP A 206 -3.65 28.13 8.97
C ASP A 206 -3.88 26.90 8.10
N ALA A 207 -3.17 25.81 8.36
CA ALA A 207 -3.42 24.54 7.68
C ALA A 207 -4.84 24.00 7.93
N GLN A 208 -5.39 24.20 9.13
CA GLN A 208 -6.77 23.78 9.45
C GLN A 208 -7.82 24.55 8.65
N LYS A 209 -7.59 25.83 8.32
CA LYS A 209 -8.48 26.62 7.45
C LYS A 209 -8.61 25.99 6.06
N VAL A 210 -7.49 25.58 5.46
CA VAL A 210 -7.48 24.88 4.16
C VAL A 210 -8.27 23.56 4.22
N TRP A 211 -8.13 22.80 5.31
CA TRP A 211 -8.95 21.58 5.49
C TRP A 211 -10.46 21.89 5.61
N LEU A 212 -10.84 23.01 6.20
CA LEU A 212 -12.24 23.44 6.25
C LEU A 212 -12.76 23.87 4.88
N GLU A 213 -11.93 24.47 4.04
CA GLU A 213 -12.25 24.78 2.65
C GLU A 213 -12.43 23.50 1.83
N PHE A 214 -11.48 22.56 1.93
CA PHE A 214 -11.53 21.28 1.21
C PHE A 214 -12.80 20.49 1.54
N ARG A 215 -13.26 20.51 2.80
CA ARG A 215 -14.52 19.85 3.21
C ARG A 215 -15.77 20.41 2.54
N LYS A 216 -15.73 21.65 2.06
CA LYS A 216 -16.87 22.29 1.38
C LYS A 216 -16.88 22.01 -0.12
N MET A 217 -15.82 21.42 -0.68
CA MET A 217 -15.75 21.13 -2.11
C MET A 217 -16.78 20.05 -2.48
N PRO A 218 -17.66 20.31 -3.47
CA PRO A 218 -18.74 19.39 -3.83
C PRO A 218 -18.23 18.09 -4.47
N ASP A 219 -17.11 18.15 -5.18
CA ASP A 219 -16.42 17.03 -5.81
C ASP A 219 -15.33 16.44 -4.90
N GLY A 220 -14.52 17.29 -4.28
CA GLY A 220 -13.37 16.89 -3.47
C GLY A 220 -12.34 16.07 -4.26
N ALA A 221 -11.08 16.03 -3.83
CA ALA A 221 -10.14 15.05 -4.36
C ALA A 221 -10.46 13.66 -3.79
N LYS A 222 -11.54 13.02 -4.25
CA LYS A 222 -11.92 11.65 -3.85
C LYS A 222 -11.07 10.66 -4.64
N TYR A 223 -10.06 10.07 -4.01
CA TYR A 223 -9.24 8.98 -4.57
C TYR A 223 -9.51 7.64 -3.88
#